data_AF-M4SKQ0-F1
#
_entry.id   AF-M4SKQ0-F1
#
_cell.length_a   1.000
_cell.length_b   1.000
_cell.length_c   1.000
_cell.angle_alpha   90.00
_cell.angle_beta   90.00
_cell.angle_gamma   90.00
#
_symmetry.space_group_name_H-M   'P 1'
#
loop_
_entity.id
_entity.type
_entity.pdbx_description
1 polymer ?
#
loop_
_entity_poly.entity_id
_entity_poly.type
_entity_poly.pdbx_seq_one_letter_code
_entity_poly.pdbx_strand_id
1 'polypeptide(L)'
;MSAMALQAALVTALSARLGTMVSGIFDGPPVRAAFPYVSIGGWASGDWSHKTGRGREHRLAVTIWDDGGRPGRLHGLMAEAEAAIEGIGEIAGAELASIAFVRSRIIRDADGPWAGIIEYRVRVAG
;
A
#
# COMPACT_ATOMS: atom_id res chain seq x y z
N MET A 1 0.34 1.98 18.64
CA MET A 1 -0.06 1.20 17.45
C MET A 1 -1.28 1.80 16.77
N SER A 2 -1.12 2.90 16.03
CA SER A 2 -2.22 3.53 15.28
C SER A 2 -2.09 3.19 13.79
N ALA A 3 -3.22 3.05 13.09
CA ALA A 3 -3.24 2.91 11.63
C ALA A 3 -2.51 4.08 10.93
N MET A 4 -2.51 5.27 11.56
CA MET A 4 -1.80 6.46 11.08
C MET A 4 -0.27 6.27 11.02
N ALA A 5 0.34 5.59 12.01
CA ALA A 5 1.78 5.35 11.98
C ALA A 5 2.19 4.40 10.84
N LEU A 6 1.38 3.37 10.57
CA LEU A 6 1.58 2.49 9.43
C LEU A 6 1.34 3.23 8.10
N GLN A 7 0.32 4.08 8.03
CA GLN A 7 0.06 4.92 6.85
C GLN A 7 1.26 5.81 6.54
N ALA A 8 1.85 6.46 7.55
CA ALA A 8 3.03 7.30 7.37
C ALA A 8 4.23 6.48 6.85
N ALA A 9 4.47 5.29 7.43
CA ALA A 9 5.53 4.39 6.99
C ALA A 9 5.35 3.96 5.51
N LEU A 10 4.11 3.66 5.10
CA LEU A 10 3.79 3.33 3.71
C LEU A 10 4.04 4.52 2.77
N VAL A 11 3.58 5.72 3.13
CA VAL A 11 3.81 6.91 2.31
C VAL A 11 5.29 7.18 2.16
N THR A 12 6.09 7.10 3.24
CA THR A 12 7.54 7.24 3.16
C THR A 12 8.18 6.21 2.24
N ALA A 13 7.85 4.91 2.42
CA ALA A 13 8.43 3.84 1.62
C ALA A 13 8.05 3.94 0.14
N LEU A 14 6.77 4.16 -0.16
CA LEU A 14 6.29 4.30 -1.53
C LEU A 14 6.84 5.57 -2.18
N SER A 15 6.96 6.69 -1.45
CA SER A 15 7.51 7.94 -2.02
C SER A 15 8.99 7.80 -2.34
N ALA A 16 9.77 7.16 -1.46
CA ALA A 16 11.20 6.93 -1.69
C ALA A 16 11.47 6.09 -2.94
N ARG A 17 10.58 5.13 -3.26
CA ARG A 17 10.78 4.18 -4.35
C ARG A 17 10.06 4.55 -5.65
N LEU A 18 8.83 5.04 -5.57
CA LEU A 18 7.98 5.34 -6.74
C LEU A 18 7.86 6.84 -7.04
N GLY A 19 8.35 7.75 -6.19
CA GLY A 19 8.05 9.19 -6.29
C GLY A 19 8.40 9.86 -7.61
N THR A 20 9.35 9.32 -8.37
CA THR A 20 9.73 9.81 -9.72
C THR A 20 8.99 9.09 -10.86
N MET A 21 8.26 8.02 -10.55
CA MET A 21 7.58 7.15 -11.51
C MET A 21 6.07 7.42 -11.59
N VAL A 22 5.51 8.05 -10.56
CA VAL A 22 4.08 8.35 -10.42
C VAL A 22 3.85 9.84 -10.17
N SER A 23 2.68 10.34 -10.55
CA SER A 23 2.31 11.75 -10.38
C SER A 23 2.00 12.11 -8.92
N GLY A 24 1.70 11.11 -8.08
CA GLY A 24 1.41 11.30 -6.67
C GLY A 24 1.03 10.01 -5.96
N ILE A 25 1.08 10.11 -4.63
CA ILE A 25 0.72 9.04 -3.68
C ILE A 25 -0.29 9.65 -2.70
N PHE A 26 -1.47 9.04 -2.62
CA PHE A 26 -2.62 9.62 -1.94
C PHE A 26 -3.21 8.66 -0.90
N ASP A 27 -3.78 9.22 0.17
CA ASP A 27 -4.59 8.46 1.13
C ASP A 27 -6.04 8.42 0.62
N GLY A 28 -6.36 7.36 -0.10
CA GLY A 28 -7.56 7.22 -0.92
C GLY A 28 -7.41 7.80 -2.34
N PRO A 29 -8.29 7.41 -3.29
CA PRO A 29 -8.29 7.98 -4.63
C PRO A 29 -8.60 9.49 -4.60
N PRO A 30 -7.78 10.34 -5.24
CA PRO A 30 -8.05 11.77 -5.34
C PRO A 30 -9.18 12.06 -6.32
N VAL A 31 -9.82 13.24 -6.19
CA VAL A 31 -10.86 13.70 -7.14
C VAL A 31 -10.29 13.87 -8.55
N ARG A 32 -9.04 14.32 -8.67
CA ARG A 32 -8.29 14.45 -9.94
C ARG A 32 -6.81 14.22 -9.69
N ALA A 33 -6.19 13.37 -10.52
CA ALA A 33 -4.75 13.18 -10.59
C ALA A 33 -4.35 12.74 -12.01
N ALA A 34 -3.13 13.05 -12.42
CA ALA A 34 -2.58 12.55 -13.68
C ALA A 34 -2.16 11.08 -13.53
N PHE A 35 -2.30 10.26 -14.56
CA PHE A 35 -1.79 8.88 -14.52
C PHE A 35 -0.27 8.83 -14.82
N PRO A 36 0.47 7.86 -14.27
CA PRO A 36 0.02 6.93 -13.22
C PRO A 36 0.07 7.57 -11.82
N TYR A 37 -0.77 7.11 -10.90
CA TYR A 37 -0.74 7.53 -9.48
C TYR A 37 -1.00 6.36 -8.54
N VAL A 38 -0.68 6.54 -7.25
CA VAL A 38 -0.93 5.54 -6.20
C VAL A 38 -1.96 6.05 -5.22
N SER A 39 -2.89 5.19 -4.80
CA SER A 39 -3.79 5.44 -3.67
C SER A 39 -3.69 4.32 -2.65
N ILE A 40 -3.58 4.69 -1.37
CA ILE A 40 -3.59 3.76 -0.24
C ILE A 40 -5.02 3.71 0.31
N GLY A 41 -5.53 2.53 0.63
CA GLY A 41 -6.89 2.39 1.13
C GLY A 41 -7.18 1.00 1.67
N GLY A 42 -8.46 0.62 1.72
CA GLY A 42 -8.88 -0.71 2.19
C GLY A 42 -8.53 -0.99 3.66
N TRP A 43 -8.34 0.08 4.44
CA TRP A 43 -7.92 -0.01 5.84
C TRP A 43 -8.92 -0.79 6.68
N ALA A 44 -8.45 -1.88 7.29
CA ALA A 44 -9.16 -2.58 8.35
C ALA A 44 -8.18 -2.89 9.48
N SER A 45 -8.64 -2.80 10.73
CA SER A 45 -7.80 -3.07 11.90
C SER A 45 -8.51 -3.99 12.87
N GLY A 46 -7.82 -5.04 13.30
CA GLY A 46 -8.29 -6.03 14.26
C GLY A 46 -7.39 -6.11 15.49
N ASP A 47 -7.87 -6.79 16.52
CA ASP A 47 -7.03 -7.19 17.65
C ASP A 47 -6.08 -8.32 17.22
N TRP A 48 -4.82 -8.20 17.61
CA TRP A 48 -3.82 -9.26 17.51
C TRP A 48 -3.01 -9.31 18.82
N SER A 49 -3.69 -9.10 19.94
CA SER A 49 -3.04 -9.14 21.26
C SER A 49 -2.63 -10.56 21.62
N HIS A 50 -1.59 -10.68 22.45
CA HIS A 50 -1.08 -11.95 22.95
C HIS A 50 -1.05 -11.94 24.48
N LYS A 51 -0.70 -13.08 25.09
CA LYS A 51 -0.77 -13.30 26.55
C LYS A 51 -0.05 -12.23 27.38
N THR A 52 0.95 -11.57 26.80
CA THR A 52 1.87 -10.66 27.49
C THR A 52 1.87 -9.24 26.94
N GLY A 53 1.04 -8.93 25.93
CA GLY A 53 1.14 -7.65 25.24
C GLY A 53 -0.04 -7.35 24.32
N ARG A 54 -0.12 -6.10 23.90
CA ARG A 54 -1.16 -5.63 22.98
C ARG A 54 -0.61 -5.67 21.57
N GLY A 55 -1.41 -6.16 20.63
CA GLY A 55 -1.06 -6.20 19.22
C GLY A 55 -2.21 -5.73 18.32
N ARG A 56 -1.88 -5.33 17.10
CA ARG A 56 -2.83 -4.98 16.06
C ARG A 56 -2.51 -5.71 14.77
N GLU A 57 -3.54 -6.27 14.14
CA GLU A 57 -3.49 -6.68 12.73
C GLU A 57 -4.13 -5.57 11.90
N HIS A 58 -3.38 -5.02 10.95
CA HIS A 58 -3.86 -4.08 9.95
C HIS A 58 -3.94 -4.80 8.59
N ARG A 59 -5.01 -4.55 7.85
CA ARG A 59 -5.12 -4.88 6.43
C ARG A 59 -5.25 -3.60 5.63
N LEU A 60 -4.61 -3.57 4.48
CA LEU A 60 -4.58 -2.42 3.60
C LEU A 60 -4.44 -2.86 2.14
N ALA A 61 -4.81 -1.95 1.25
CA ALA A 61 -4.61 -2.07 -0.18
C ALA A 61 -3.80 -0.86 -0.68
N VAL A 62 -2.82 -1.13 -1.54
CA VAL A 62 -2.17 -0.13 -2.38
C VAL A 62 -2.65 -0.34 -3.80
N THR A 63 -3.26 0.70 -4.38
CA THR A 63 -3.76 0.66 -5.75
C THR A 63 -2.92 1.59 -6.61
N ILE A 64 -2.33 1.04 -7.67
CA ILE A 64 -1.67 1.79 -8.75
C ILE A 64 -2.71 1.99 -9.84
N TRP A 65 -2.96 3.23 -10.19
CA TRP A 65 -3.86 3.61 -11.27
C TRP A 65 -3.07 4.04 -12.49
N ASP A 66 -3.46 3.57 -13.66
CA ASP A 66 -2.78 3.80 -14.93
C ASP A 66 -3.80 4.10 -16.04
N ASP A 67 -3.40 4.89 -17.04
CA ASP A 67 -4.24 5.18 -18.22
C ASP A 67 -4.40 3.97 -19.16
N GLY A 68 -3.65 2.89 -18.94
CA GLY A 68 -3.71 1.67 -19.74
C GLY A 68 -2.94 1.77 -21.07
N GLY A 69 -2.27 2.89 -21.36
CA GLY A 69 -1.58 3.13 -22.63
C GLY A 69 -0.35 2.23 -22.83
N ARG A 70 0.20 1.65 -21.76
CA ARG A 70 1.34 0.71 -21.81
C ARG A 70 1.13 -0.46 -20.85
N PRO A 71 0.72 -1.66 -21.35
CA PRO A 71 0.38 -2.80 -20.48
C PRO A 71 1.49 -3.22 -19.50
N GLY A 72 2.75 -3.12 -19.91
CA GLY A 72 3.90 -3.47 -19.05
C GLY A 72 4.20 -2.47 -17.93
N ARG A 73 3.79 -1.20 -18.07
CA ARG A 73 4.08 -0.16 -17.06
C ARG A 73 3.42 -0.48 -15.73
N LEU A 74 2.15 -0.93 -15.75
CA LEU A 74 1.41 -1.25 -14.54
C LEU A 74 2.05 -2.40 -13.75
N HIS A 75 2.47 -3.47 -14.43
CA HIS A 75 3.15 -4.60 -13.78
C HIS A 75 4.47 -4.16 -13.13
N GLY A 76 5.26 -3.33 -13.81
CA GLY A 76 6.50 -2.78 -13.24
C GLY A 76 6.23 -1.93 -12.00
N LEU A 77 5.26 -1.02 -12.06
CA LEU A 77 4.89 -0.19 -10.91
C LEU A 77 4.36 -1.02 -9.72
N MET A 78 3.61 -2.10 -9.99
CA MET A 78 3.17 -3.01 -8.93
C MET A 78 4.36 -3.69 -8.24
N ALA A 79 5.33 -4.19 -9.00
CA ALA A 79 6.53 -4.82 -8.44
C ALA A 79 7.35 -3.82 -7.58
N GLU A 80 7.48 -2.56 -8.03
CA GLU A 80 8.14 -1.52 -7.23
C GLU A 80 7.37 -1.20 -5.95
N ALA A 81 6.04 -1.20 -5.98
CA ALA A 81 5.21 -0.99 -4.79
C ALA A 81 5.32 -2.16 -3.79
N GLU A 82 5.31 -3.41 -4.26
CA GLU A 82 5.54 -4.61 -3.43
C GLU A 82 6.90 -4.52 -2.71
N ALA A 83 7.97 -4.23 -3.46
CA ALA A 83 9.31 -4.08 -2.91
C ALA A 83 9.42 -2.90 -1.92
N ALA A 84 8.69 -1.80 -2.12
CA ALA A 84 8.63 -0.70 -1.17
C ALA A 84 7.96 -1.14 0.15
N ILE A 85 6.81 -1.83 0.07
CA ILE A 85 6.03 -2.26 1.23
C ILE A 85 6.80 -3.30 2.05
N GLU A 86 7.41 -4.27 1.37
CA GLU A 86 8.19 -5.34 2.01
C GLU A 86 9.51 -4.83 2.61
N GLY A 87 10.02 -3.70 2.11
CA GLY A 87 11.19 -3.02 2.64
C GLY A 87 10.94 -2.18 3.91
N ILE A 88 9.70 -2.07 4.38
CA ILE A 88 9.39 -1.32 5.62
C ILE A 88 9.97 -2.08 6.81
N GLY A 89 11.01 -1.52 7.43
CA GLY A 89 11.65 -2.07 8.62
C GLY A 89 11.14 -1.48 9.94
N GLU A 90 10.63 -0.25 9.93
CA GLU A 90 10.25 0.47 11.15
C GLU A 90 8.87 1.12 11.05
N ILE A 91 8.11 1.06 12.14
CA ILE A 91 6.83 1.76 12.31
C ILE A 91 6.88 2.52 13.62
N ALA A 92 6.67 3.83 13.58
CA ALA A 92 6.79 4.68 14.76
C ALA A 92 5.86 4.23 15.90
N GLY A 93 6.44 3.96 17.08
CA GLY A 93 5.70 3.59 18.28
C GLY A 93 5.03 2.20 18.24
N ALA A 94 5.59 1.28 17.44
CA ALA A 94 5.19 -0.12 17.44
C ALA A 94 6.35 -1.03 16.97
N GLU A 95 6.43 -2.24 17.50
CA GLU A 95 7.30 -3.29 16.97
C GLU A 95 6.63 -3.95 15.76
N LEU A 96 7.31 -3.98 14.62
CA LEU A 96 6.82 -4.68 13.44
C LEU A 96 7.01 -6.19 13.59
N ALA A 97 5.90 -6.93 13.68
CA ALA A 97 5.95 -8.39 13.81
C ALA A 97 5.95 -9.10 12.45
N SER A 98 5.16 -8.61 11.48
CA SER A 98 5.15 -9.18 10.12
C SER A 98 4.52 -8.24 9.10
N ILE A 99 5.02 -8.27 7.87
CA ILE A 99 4.36 -7.79 6.65
C ILE A 99 4.13 -9.02 5.77
N ALA A 100 2.89 -9.27 5.37
CA ALA A 100 2.54 -10.44 4.57
C ALA A 100 1.67 -10.04 3.37
N PHE A 101 2.15 -10.37 2.17
CA PHE A 101 1.36 -10.30 0.95
C PHE A 101 0.11 -11.18 1.09
N VAL A 102 -1.05 -10.64 0.72
CA VAL A 102 -2.33 -11.37 0.73
C VAL A 102 -2.70 -11.78 -0.69
N ARG A 103 -2.73 -10.82 -1.61
CA ARG A 103 -2.99 -11.04 -3.04
C ARG A 103 -2.69 -9.77 -3.83
N SER A 104 -2.57 -9.92 -5.15
CA SER A 104 -2.63 -8.81 -6.09
C SER A 104 -3.55 -9.14 -7.26
N ARG A 105 -4.11 -8.11 -7.90
CA ARG A 105 -4.98 -8.25 -9.08
C ARG A 105 -4.91 -7.01 -9.95
N ILE A 106 -5.19 -7.19 -11.24
CA ILE A 106 -5.38 -6.09 -12.18
C ILE A 106 -6.85 -6.06 -12.59
N ILE A 107 -7.47 -4.90 -12.47
CA ILE A 107 -8.80 -4.60 -12.99
C ILE A 107 -8.63 -3.66 -14.18
N ARG A 108 -9.31 -3.97 -15.28
CA ARG A 108 -9.31 -3.17 -16.50
C ARG A 108 -10.74 -2.79 -16.80
N ASP A 109 -11.00 -1.50 -16.82
CA ASP A 109 -12.22 -0.96 -17.42
C ASP A 109 -11.96 -0.75 -18.92
N ALA A 110 -12.91 -1.14 -19.77
CA ALA A 110 -12.74 -1.05 -21.23
C ALA A 110 -12.68 0.42 -21.68
N ASP A 111 -13.42 1.28 -20.98
CA ASP A 111 -13.52 2.72 -21.26
C ASP A 111 -12.90 3.57 -20.13
N GLY A 112 -12.19 2.93 -19.20
CA GLY A 112 -11.66 3.54 -17.99
C GLY A 112 -10.22 3.15 -17.66
N PRO A 113 -9.67 3.67 -16.54
CA PRO A 113 -8.30 3.41 -16.16
C PRO A 113 -8.10 1.96 -15.72
N TRP A 114 -6.85 1.51 -15.79
CA TRP A 114 -6.45 0.24 -15.21
C TRP A 114 -6.06 0.44 -13.76
N ALA A 115 -6.39 -0.55 -12.92
CA ALA A 115 -6.05 -0.55 -11.50
C ALA A 115 -5.29 -1.83 -11.14
N GLY A 116 -4.04 -1.68 -10.73
CA GLY A 116 -3.25 -2.74 -10.08
C GLY A 116 -3.43 -2.63 -8.58
N ILE A 117 -4.07 -3.60 -7.95
CA ILE A 117 -4.39 -3.61 -6.51
C ILE A 117 -3.50 -4.64 -5.84
N ILE A 118 -2.82 -4.24 -4.76
CA ILE A 118 -1.98 -5.11 -3.95
C ILE A 118 -2.46 -5.03 -2.50
N GLU A 119 -2.78 -6.16 -1.90
CA GLU A 119 -3.29 -6.25 -0.54
C GLU A 119 -2.25 -6.87 0.39
N TYR A 120 -2.03 -6.22 1.53
CA TYR A 120 -1.11 -6.67 2.57
C TYR A 120 -1.80 -6.77 3.92
N ARG A 121 -1.28 -7.67 4.75
CA ARG A 121 -1.54 -7.73 6.19
C ARG A 121 -0.27 -7.34 6.93
N VAL A 122 -0.38 -6.37 7.83
CA VAL A 122 0.70 -5.93 8.71
C VAL A 122 0.30 -6.24 10.15
N ARG A 123 1.19 -6.85 10.92
CA ARG A 123 1.01 -7.09 12.35
C ARG A 123 2.05 -6.33 13.12
N VAL A 124 1.60 -5.66 14.16
CA VAL A 124 2.45 -4.88 15.05
C VAL A 124 2.13 -5.21 16.51
N ALA A 125 3.14 -5.13 17.36
CA ALA A 125 3.04 -5.23 18.81
C ALA A 125 3.48 -3.92 19.47
N GLY A 126 3.12 -3.75 20.74
CA GLY A 126 3.53 -2.62 21.58
C GLY A 126 4.42 -3.06 22.72
#